data_AF-A0A7T8GUS4-F1
#
_entry.id   AF-A0A7T8GUS4-F1
#
_cell.length_a   1.000
_cell.length_b   1.000
_cell.length_c   1.000
_cell.angle_alpha   90.00
_cell.angle_beta   90.00
_cell.angle_gamma   90.00
#
_symmetry.space_group_name_H-M   'P 1'
#
loop_
_entity.id
_entity.type
_entity.pdbx_description
1 polymer ?
#
loop_
_entity_poly.entity_id
_entity_poly.type
_entity_poly.pdbx_seq_one_letter_code
_entity_poly.pdbx_strand_id
1 'polypeptide(L)'
;DAEEMDMKSHGSVISHLLSQVRIGMDLTKIRRSLWRCIRTSLPTRLFHGIAEGSSPEERMVGVLRGDGHPLPKKPYNPILGETFYCHWELPEEDGGSSSSKLSSEGPLPRCKEDDLVFVAEQVSHHPPISAFMRNIKRRGFCECTYLHK
;
A
#
# COMPACT_ATOMS: atom_id res chain seq x y z
N ASP A 1 10.42 -36.51 -22.01
CA ASP A 1 9.62 -37.39 -21.11
C ASP A 1 9.34 -36.81 -19.72
N ALA A 2 10.29 -36.22 -19.01
CA ALA A 2 10.01 -35.60 -17.69
C ALA A 2 9.14 -34.32 -17.76
N GLU A 3 9.36 -33.46 -18.76
CA GLU A 3 8.59 -32.21 -18.92
C GLU A 3 7.14 -32.44 -19.38
N GLU A 4 6.88 -33.52 -20.12
CA GLU A 4 5.54 -33.86 -20.61
C GLU A 4 4.63 -34.43 -19.49
N MET A 5 5.22 -35.11 -18.51
CA MET A 5 4.53 -35.57 -17.30
C MET A 5 4.18 -34.41 -16.36
N ASP A 6 5.07 -33.41 -16.26
CA ASP A 6 4.86 -32.23 -15.42
C ASP A 6 3.68 -31.38 -15.92
N MET A 7 3.58 -31.16 -17.23
CA MET A 7 2.49 -30.39 -17.84
C MET A 7 1.12 -31.07 -17.69
N LYS A 8 1.07 -32.41 -17.77
CA LYS A 8 -0.15 -33.21 -17.52
C LYS A 8 -0.55 -33.19 -16.04
N SER A 9 0.42 -33.23 -15.12
CA SER A 9 0.20 -33.10 -13.67
C SER A 9 -0.37 -31.73 -13.31
N HIS A 10 0.23 -30.65 -13.84
CA HIS A 10 -0.26 -29.29 -13.67
C HIS A 10 -1.66 -29.08 -14.27
N GLY A 11 -1.95 -29.64 -15.44
CA GLY A 11 -3.28 -29.59 -16.05
C GLY A 11 -4.36 -30.29 -15.22
N SER A 12 -4.03 -31.43 -14.60
CA SER A 12 -4.92 -32.17 -13.70
C SER A 12 -5.27 -31.37 -12.44
N VAL A 13 -4.29 -30.69 -11.84
CA VAL A 13 -4.50 -29.83 -10.66
C VAL A 13 -5.36 -28.61 -11.01
N ILE A 14 -5.12 -27.96 -12.14
CA ILE A 14 -5.92 -26.82 -12.60
C ILE A 14 -7.36 -27.23 -12.89
N SER A 15 -7.57 -28.37 -13.55
CA SER A 15 -8.91 -28.91 -13.83
C SER A 15 -9.67 -29.26 -12.55
N HIS A 16 -8.99 -29.90 -11.59
CA HIS A 16 -9.55 -30.19 -10.27
C HIS A 16 -9.97 -28.92 -9.53
N LEU A 17 -9.11 -27.89 -9.51
CA LEU A 17 -9.42 -26.58 -8.92
C LEU A 17 -10.62 -25.91 -9.61
N LEU A 18 -10.67 -25.91 -10.95
CA LEU A 18 -11.78 -25.31 -11.69
C LEU A 18 -13.11 -26.05 -11.44
N SER A 19 -13.07 -27.37 -11.29
CA SER A 19 -14.27 -28.16 -10.96
C SER A 19 -14.85 -27.84 -9.57
N GLN A 20 -14.01 -27.34 -8.66
CA GLN A 20 -14.43 -26.93 -7.32
C GLN A 20 -14.98 -25.51 -7.28
N VAL A 21 -14.78 -24.69 -8.33
CA VAL A 21 -15.19 -23.29 -8.37
C VAL A 21 -16.55 -23.14 -9.03
N ARG A 22 -17.53 -22.60 -8.30
CA ARG A 22 -18.85 -22.21 -8.80
C ARG A 22 -18.89 -20.70 -9.05
N ILE A 23 -19.71 -20.29 -10.01
CA ILE A 23 -20.00 -18.86 -10.24
C ILE A 23 -20.55 -18.27 -8.94
N GLY A 24 -19.87 -17.28 -8.38
CA GLY A 24 -20.18 -16.68 -7.07
C GLY A 24 -19.34 -17.19 -5.89
N MET A 25 -18.39 -18.10 -6.09
CA MET A 25 -17.47 -18.53 -5.03
C MET A 25 -16.40 -17.48 -4.72
N ASP A 26 -16.20 -17.23 -3.42
CA ASP A 26 -15.12 -16.37 -2.94
C ASP A 26 -13.77 -17.11 -3.00
N LEU A 27 -12.89 -16.62 -3.88
CA LEU A 27 -11.55 -17.18 -4.16
C LEU A 27 -10.45 -16.59 -3.25
N THR A 28 -10.81 -15.93 -2.15
CA THR A 28 -9.87 -15.25 -1.21
C THR A 28 -8.88 -16.16 -0.48
N LYS A 29 -8.93 -17.48 -0.63
CA LYS A 29 -8.06 -18.42 0.12
C LYS A 29 -6.61 -18.54 -0.39
N ILE A 30 -6.24 -17.91 -1.50
CA ILE A 30 -4.84 -17.90 -1.98
C ILE A 30 -4.08 -16.74 -1.29
N ARG A 31 -3.24 -17.09 -0.31
CA ARG A 31 -2.55 -16.16 0.60
C ARG A 31 -1.39 -15.42 -0.09
N ARG A 32 -1.62 -14.19 -0.55
CA ARG A 32 -0.57 -13.20 -0.84
C ARG A 32 -0.90 -11.89 -0.12
N SER A 33 -0.09 -11.45 0.85
CA SER A 33 -0.45 -10.32 1.72
C SER A 33 -0.89 -9.08 0.93
N LEU A 34 -2.11 -8.58 1.17
CA LEU A 34 -2.68 -7.37 0.57
C LEU A 34 -1.66 -6.23 0.56
N TRP A 35 -0.99 -6.09 1.69
CA TRP A 35 -0.10 -4.99 1.98
C TRP A 35 1.13 -4.94 1.07
N ARG A 36 1.56 -6.08 0.53
CA ARG A 36 2.64 -6.11 -0.45
C ARG A 36 2.23 -5.40 -1.74
N CYS A 37 0.99 -5.57 -2.17
CA CYS A 37 0.44 -4.90 -3.36
C CYS A 37 0.26 -3.39 -3.11
N ILE A 38 -0.30 -3.00 -1.96
CA ILE A 38 -0.47 -1.59 -1.56
C ILE A 38 0.89 -0.89 -1.45
N ARG A 39 1.91 -1.55 -0.88
CA ARG A 39 3.29 -1.02 -0.80
C ARG A 39 3.91 -0.77 -2.18
N THR A 40 3.63 -1.61 -3.18
CA THR A 40 4.16 -1.45 -4.54
C THR A 40 3.39 -0.47 -5.42
N SER A 41 2.10 -0.24 -5.14
CA SER A 41 1.25 0.65 -5.95
C SER A 41 1.23 2.11 -5.48
N LEU A 42 1.88 2.41 -4.36
CA LEU A 42 1.94 3.75 -3.78
C LEU A 42 3.36 4.31 -3.83
N PRO A 43 3.90 4.69 -5.00
CA PRO A 43 5.10 5.48 -5.07
C PRO A 43 4.98 6.77 -4.26
N THR A 44 5.83 6.83 -3.25
CA THR A 44 6.03 7.92 -2.30
C THR A 44 6.59 9.21 -2.91
N ARG A 45 6.88 9.21 -4.22
CA ARG A 45 7.58 10.29 -4.92
C ARG A 45 6.74 11.53 -5.20
N LEU A 46 5.42 11.47 -5.04
CA LEU A 46 4.55 12.58 -5.48
C LEU A 46 3.99 13.43 -4.34
N PHE A 47 4.00 12.91 -3.10
CA PHE A 47 3.34 13.58 -1.98
C PHE A 47 4.26 14.47 -1.13
N HIS A 48 5.58 14.25 -1.17
CA HIS A 48 6.50 14.94 -0.25
C HIS A 48 6.65 16.44 -0.51
N GLY A 49 6.56 16.89 -1.77
CA GLY A 49 6.70 18.30 -2.14
C GLY A 49 5.40 19.11 -2.09
N ILE A 50 4.25 18.47 -1.85
CA ILE A 50 2.94 19.17 -1.89
C ILE A 50 2.85 20.23 -0.79
N ALA A 51 3.33 19.92 0.42
CA ALA A 51 3.27 20.85 1.54
C ALA A 51 4.24 22.05 1.39
N GLU A 52 5.25 21.93 0.52
CA GLU A 52 6.31 22.92 0.32
C GLU A 52 5.95 23.95 -0.77
N GLY A 53 4.86 23.73 -1.53
CA GLY A 53 4.40 24.67 -2.55
C GLY A 53 4.03 26.03 -1.97
N SER A 54 4.59 27.10 -2.55
CA SER A 54 4.45 28.48 -2.05
C SER A 54 3.04 29.03 -2.29
N SER A 55 2.44 28.69 -3.43
CA SER A 55 1.09 29.10 -3.80
C SER A 55 0.07 27.95 -3.64
N PRO A 56 -1.21 28.24 -3.35
CA PRO A 56 -2.27 27.24 -3.37
C PRO A 56 -2.36 26.46 -4.68
N GLU A 57 -2.09 27.11 -5.81
CA GLU A 57 -2.12 26.54 -7.16
C GLU A 57 -1.02 25.49 -7.34
N GLU A 58 0.20 25.77 -6.89
CA GLU A 58 1.31 24.81 -6.92
C GLU A 58 0.99 23.55 -6.10
N ARG A 59 0.41 23.73 -4.90
CA ARG A 59 -0.01 22.61 -4.06
C ARG A 59 -1.10 21.77 -4.73
N MET A 60 -2.08 22.43 -5.36
CA MET A 60 -3.15 21.75 -6.11
C MET A 60 -2.58 20.93 -7.29
N VAL A 61 -1.67 21.52 -8.06
CA VAL A 61 -0.99 20.81 -9.17
C VAL A 61 -0.18 19.62 -8.65
N GLY A 62 0.46 19.76 -7.49
CA GLY A 62 1.15 18.66 -6.80
C GLY A 62 0.23 17.48 -6.49
N VAL A 63 -0.95 17.74 -5.92
CA VAL A 63 -1.97 16.71 -5.65
C VAL A 63 -2.39 16.01 -6.94
N LEU A 64 -2.71 16.77 -8.00
CA LEU A 64 -3.18 16.21 -9.28
C LEU A 64 -2.13 15.35 -10.00
N ARG A 65 -0.84 15.62 -9.79
CA ARG A 65 0.25 14.80 -10.34
C ARG A 65 0.41 13.46 -9.62
N GLY A 66 -0.12 13.32 -8.40
CA GLY A 66 0.01 12.17 -7.51
C GLY A 66 -0.69 10.88 -7.94
N ASP A 67 -1.64 10.94 -8.87
CA ASP A 67 -2.65 9.90 -9.05
C ASP A 67 -2.33 8.83 -10.11
N GLY A 68 -1.08 8.77 -10.59
CA GLY A 68 -0.71 7.97 -11.76
C GLY A 68 -0.03 6.65 -11.45
N HIS A 69 -0.70 5.66 -10.83
CA HIS A 69 -0.09 4.34 -10.62
C HIS A 69 -0.93 3.14 -11.06
N PRO A 70 -0.29 2.12 -11.66
CA PRO A 70 -0.99 0.94 -12.16
C PRO A 70 -1.62 0.18 -10.99
N LEU A 71 -2.91 -0.09 -11.11
CA LEU A 71 -3.65 -0.90 -10.15
C LEU A 71 -3.00 -2.29 -10.04
N PRO A 72 -2.53 -2.70 -8.86
CA PRO A 72 -1.92 -4.01 -8.69
C PRO A 72 -2.96 -5.11 -8.93
N LYS A 73 -2.50 -6.28 -9.39
CA LYS A 73 -3.33 -7.49 -9.55
C LYS A 73 -4.10 -7.78 -8.25
N LYS A 74 -5.34 -8.31 -8.38
CA LYS A 74 -6.29 -8.56 -7.28
C LYS A 74 -5.58 -9.03 -6.01
N PRO A 75 -5.54 -8.20 -4.95
CA PRO A 75 -4.84 -8.56 -3.73
C PRO A 75 -5.69 -9.47 -2.83
N TYR A 76 -5.07 -10.02 -1.79
CA TYR A 76 -5.77 -10.71 -0.71
C TYR A 76 -6.79 -9.80 -0.02
N ASN A 77 -7.87 -10.38 0.49
CA ASN A 77 -8.82 -9.68 1.35
C ASN A 77 -8.38 -9.86 2.81
N PRO A 78 -7.92 -8.81 3.51
CA PRO A 78 -7.48 -8.94 4.89
C PRO A 78 -8.59 -9.41 5.82
N ILE A 79 -8.18 -9.99 6.94
CA ILE A 79 -9.09 -10.27 8.04
C ILE A 79 -9.39 -8.99 8.83
N LEU A 80 -10.55 -8.93 9.50
CA LEU A 80 -10.89 -7.81 10.38
C LEU A 80 -9.79 -7.58 11.43
N GLY A 81 -9.39 -6.33 11.61
CA GLY A 81 -8.33 -5.90 12.53
C GLY A 81 -6.90 -6.15 12.03
N GLU A 82 -6.70 -6.71 10.83
CA GLU A 82 -5.36 -6.85 10.27
C GLU A 82 -4.76 -5.47 10.02
N THR A 83 -3.64 -5.18 10.69
CA THR A 83 -2.91 -3.92 10.55
C THR A 83 -1.59 -4.11 9.81
N PHE A 84 -1.20 -3.08 9.07
CA PHE A 84 0.09 -2.99 8.40
C PHE A 84 0.73 -1.65 8.64
N TYR A 85 2.03 -1.70 8.88
CA TYR A 85 2.87 -0.54 9.14
C TYR A 85 4.08 -0.61 8.21
N CYS A 86 4.39 0.49 7.54
CA CYS A 86 5.66 0.67 6.85
C CYS A 86 6.05 2.14 6.82
N HIS A 87 7.30 2.39 6.43
CA HIS A 87 7.77 3.74 6.15
C HIS A 87 8.66 3.73 4.91
N TRP A 88 8.83 4.90 4.31
CA TRP A 88 9.80 5.15 3.28
C TRP A 88 10.68 6.32 3.71
N GLU A 89 11.98 6.11 3.58
CA GLU A 89 12.97 7.18 3.68
C GLU A 89 12.82 8.07 2.45
N LEU A 90 12.57 9.36 2.69
CA LEU A 90 12.50 10.35 1.62
C LEU A 90 13.91 10.83 1.27
N PRO A 91 14.20 11.08 -0.03
CA PRO A 91 15.48 11.65 -0.43
C PRO A 91 15.67 13.01 0.24
N GLU A 92 16.89 13.24 0.75
CA GLU A 92 17.29 14.54 1.28
C GLU A 92 17.33 15.54 0.12
N GLU A 93 16.72 16.71 0.29
CA GLU A 93 16.93 17.80 -0.66
C GLU A 93 18.29 18.43 -0.38
N ASP A 94 19.10 18.61 -1.43
CA ASP A 94 20.44 19.21 -1.36
C ASP A 94 20.36 20.59 -0.68
N GLY A 95 20.75 20.65 0.60
CA GLY A 95 20.79 21.87 1.41
C GLY A 95 19.79 21.94 2.57
N GLY A 96 18.84 21.00 2.68
CA GLY A 96 17.95 20.87 3.83
C GLY A 96 18.61 20.05 4.94
N SER A 97 18.64 20.56 6.17
CA SER A 97 19.01 19.78 7.35
C SER A 97 18.13 18.53 7.43
N SER A 98 18.69 17.37 7.08
CA SER A 98 18.03 16.11 7.36
C SER A 98 17.93 15.98 8.86
N SER A 99 16.69 15.89 9.35
CA SER A 99 16.45 15.61 10.75
C SER A 99 16.84 14.16 10.98
N SER A 100 18.08 13.93 11.45
CA SER A 100 18.52 12.66 12.02
C SER A 100 17.76 12.32 13.31
N LYS A 101 16.92 13.25 13.78
CA LYS A 101 16.02 13.07 14.90
C LYS A 101 15.00 11.99 14.55
N LEU A 102 15.14 10.87 15.26
CA LEU A 102 14.11 9.86 15.32
C LEU A 102 12.82 10.50 15.85
N SER A 103 11.69 10.16 15.24
CA SER A 103 10.41 10.60 15.74
C SER A 103 10.22 10.03 17.14
N SER A 104 10.13 10.90 18.15
CA SER A 104 9.88 10.50 19.54
C SER A 104 8.43 10.01 19.75
N GLU A 105 7.55 10.24 18.77
CA GLU A 105 6.14 9.88 18.81
C GLU A 105 5.66 9.45 17.43
N GLY A 106 4.92 8.36 17.36
CA GLY A 106 4.34 7.84 16.12
C GLY A 106 4.17 6.32 16.16
N PRO A 107 3.49 5.75 15.16
CA PRO A 107 3.20 4.31 15.12
C PRO A 107 4.45 3.45 14.87
N LEU A 108 5.58 4.06 14.49
CA LEU A 108 6.84 3.37 14.21
C LEU A 108 8.01 4.03 14.98
N PRO A 109 8.63 3.34 15.95
CA PRO A 109 9.64 3.91 16.84
C PRO A 109 11.02 4.14 16.21
N ARG A 110 11.26 3.70 14.96
CA ARG A 110 12.56 3.83 14.26
C ARG A 110 12.50 4.70 13.01
N CYS A 111 11.43 5.48 12.83
CA CYS A 111 11.28 6.38 11.68
C CYS A 111 11.84 7.76 11.99
N LYS A 112 12.49 8.38 11.02
CA LYS A 112 12.88 9.80 11.09
C LYS A 112 11.63 10.68 11.02
N GLU A 113 11.70 11.89 11.56
CA GLU A 113 10.57 12.84 11.46
C GLU A 113 10.23 13.22 10.01
N ASP A 114 11.17 13.06 9.07
CA ASP A 114 10.95 13.29 7.64
C ASP A 114 10.59 12.04 6.83
N ASP A 115 10.50 10.87 7.46
CA ASP A 115 10.07 9.67 6.74
C ASP A 115 8.57 9.77 6.43
N LEU A 116 8.17 9.22 5.28
CA LEU A 116 6.76 8.96 5.01
C LEU A 116 6.36 7.69 5.76
N VAL A 117 5.52 7.84 6.77
CA VAL A 117 4.93 6.72 7.52
C VAL A 117 3.59 6.35 6.88
N PHE A 118 3.32 5.05 6.77
CA PHE A 118 2.06 4.49 6.30
C PHE A 118 1.55 3.45 7.27
N VAL A 119 0.29 3.63 7.66
CA VAL A 119 -0.46 2.71 8.50
C VAL A 119 -1.74 2.37 7.80
N ALA A 120 -2.13 1.10 7.84
CA ALA A 120 -3.40 0.67 7.31
C ALA A 120 -4.01 -0.45 8.14
N GLU A 121 -5.32 -0.47 8.22
CA GLU A 121 -6.09 -1.42 9.00
C GLU A 121 -7.32 -1.89 8.22
N GLN A 122 -7.62 -3.17 8.30
CA GLN A 122 -8.91 -3.69 7.86
C GLN A 122 -9.97 -3.45 8.94
N VAL A 123 -10.79 -2.42 8.74
CA VAL A 123 -11.79 -1.97 9.73
C VAL A 123 -13.16 -2.64 9.57
N SER A 124 -13.41 -3.30 8.43
CA SER A 124 -14.62 -4.09 8.20
C SER A 124 -14.34 -5.27 7.26
N HIS A 125 -14.99 -6.41 7.47
CA HIS A 125 -14.85 -7.59 6.59
C HIS A 125 -16.10 -7.84 5.72
N HIS A 126 -17.28 -7.45 6.19
CA HIS A 126 -18.55 -7.57 5.48
C HIS A 126 -19.38 -6.28 5.63
N PRO A 127 -19.24 -5.31 4.71
CA PRO A 127 -18.39 -5.34 3.50
C PRO A 127 -16.90 -5.11 3.81
N PRO A 128 -15.97 -5.51 2.91
CA PRO A 128 -14.54 -5.33 3.12
C PRO A 128 -14.12 -3.86 2.99
N ILE A 129 -13.64 -3.26 4.09
CA ILE A 129 -13.15 -1.88 4.15
C ILE A 129 -11.77 -1.86 4.80
N SER A 130 -10.80 -1.24 4.12
CA SER A 130 -9.48 -0.95 4.68
C SER A 130 -9.31 0.55 4.85
N ALA A 131 -9.05 1.03 6.06
CA ALA A 131 -8.66 2.42 6.32
C ALA A 131 -7.13 2.55 6.25
N PHE A 132 -6.62 3.70 5.84
CA PHE A 132 -5.19 3.98 5.81
C PHE A 132 -4.87 5.44 6.07
N MET A 133 -3.70 5.64 6.65
CA MET A 133 -3.09 6.93 6.99
C MET A 133 -1.70 6.98 6.39
N ARG A 134 -1.34 8.14 5.85
CA ARG A 134 0.00 8.53 5.44
C ARG A 134 0.37 9.82 6.11
N ASN A 135 1.58 9.92 6.66
CA ASN A 135 2.02 11.16 7.27
C ASN A 135 3.53 11.39 7.12
N ILE A 136 3.91 12.66 6.96
CA ILE A 136 5.29 13.13 7.06
C ILE A 136 5.27 14.22 8.14
N LYS A 137 5.74 13.88 9.34
CA LYS A 137 5.58 14.73 10.53
C LYS A 137 6.26 16.08 10.36
N ARG A 138 7.51 16.09 9.89
CA ARG A 138 8.29 17.32 9.70
C ARG A 138 7.67 18.28 8.68
N ARG A 139 7.06 17.74 7.62
CA ARG A 139 6.46 18.54 6.53
C ARG A 139 4.99 18.92 6.80
N GLY A 140 4.42 18.51 7.93
CA GLY A 140 3.01 18.76 8.25
C GLY A 140 2.03 18.10 7.27
N PHE A 141 2.46 17.06 6.55
CA PHE A 141 1.62 16.34 5.61
C PHE A 141 0.91 15.17 6.31
N CYS A 142 -0.40 15.06 6.15
CA CYS A 142 -1.21 13.95 6.63
C CYS A 142 -2.37 13.68 5.67
N GLU A 143 -2.50 12.44 5.22
CA GLU A 143 -3.58 11.96 4.35
C GLU A 143 -4.24 10.76 5.05
N CYS A 144 -5.55 10.85 5.25
CA CYS A 144 -6.37 9.76 5.79
C CYS A 144 -7.45 9.43 4.77
N THR A 145 -7.62 8.15 4.46
CA THR A 145 -8.61 7.69 3.48
C THR A 145 -8.93 6.21 3.72
N TYR A 146 -9.90 5.69 2.99
CA TYR A 146 -10.30 4.29 3.08
C TYR A 146 -10.62 3.74 1.70
N LEU A 147 -10.43 2.44 1.55
CA LEU A 147 -10.79 1.68 0.37
C LEU A 147 -11.95 0.76 0.73
N HIS A 148 -13.10 1.01 0.13
CA HIS A 148 -14.21 0.06 0.07
C HIS A 148 -13.96 -0.86 -1.14
N LYS A 149 -13.87 -2.17 -0.90
CA LYS A 149 -13.60 -3.17 -1.95
C LYS A 149 -14.85 -3.92 -2.37
#